data_AF-I3XAA1-F1
#
_entry.id   AF-I3XAA1-F1
#
_cell.length_a   1.000
_cell.length_b   1.000
_cell.length_c   1.000
_cell.angle_alpha   90.00
_cell.angle_beta   90.00
_cell.angle_gamma   90.00
#
_symmetry.space_group_name_H-M   'P 1'
#
loop_
_entity.id
_entity.type
_entity.pdbx_description
1 polymer ?
#
loop_
_entity_poly.entity_id
_entity_poly.type
_entity_poly.pdbx_seq_one_letter_code
_entity_poly.pdbx_strand_id
1 'polypeptide(L)'
;MSVSDKMPPGAPPQGSCICAYYRVGGHTMAHTIRNQAKLIARVRRLRGQMEAIERALEAERSCGDILNLVASVRGAVQGLTLELIEDHLLAHVAGPSAGTDREQGAAELIEVVRRYLK
;
A
#
# COMPACT_ATOMS: atom_id res chain seq x y z
N MET A 1 5.27 9.19 -48.35
CA MET A 1 4.65 8.25 -47.39
C MET A 1 4.71 8.87 -46.02
N SER A 2 3.71 9.70 -45.72
CA SER A 2 3.54 10.32 -44.41
C SER A 2 2.73 9.35 -43.55
N VAL A 3 3.36 8.76 -42.54
CA VAL A 3 2.62 8.08 -41.47
C VAL A 3 2.34 9.15 -40.41
N SER A 4 1.12 9.68 -40.49
CA SER A 4 0.56 10.56 -39.49
C SER A 4 0.30 9.75 -38.21
N ASP A 5 1.25 9.77 -37.28
CA ASP A 5 1.00 9.33 -35.91
C ASP A 5 0.23 10.44 -35.17
N LYS A 6 -1.05 10.17 -34.97
CA LYS A 6 -2.03 11.09 -34.39
C LYS A 6 -1.82 11.14 -32.88
N MET A 7 -1.12 12.17 -32.41
CA MET A 7 -1.01 12.53 -30.99
C MET A 7 -2.42 12.70 -30.37
N PRO A 8 -2.78 12.01 -29.28
CA PRO A 8 -4.08 12.19 -28.63
C PRO A 8 -4.16 13.52 -27.85
N PRO A 9 -5.31 14.20 -27.81
CA PRO A 9 -5.47 15.46 -27.11
C PRO A 9 -5.55 15.24 -25.59
N GLY A 10 -4.61 15.83 -24.84
CA GLY A 10 -4.67 15.83 -23.36
C GLY A 10 -3.34 15.81 -22.59
N ALA A 11 -2.24 16.34 -23.15
CA ALA A 11 -0.99 16.44 -22.39
C ALA A 11 -1.10 17.52 -21.29
N PRO A 12 -0.86 17.20 -20.01
CA PRO A 12 -0.96 18.19 -18.94
C PRO A 12 0.27 19.13 -18.91
N PRO A 13 0.11 20.36 -18.39
CA PRO A 13 1.18 21.35 -18.35
C PRO A 13 2.33 20.90 -17.45
N GLN A 14 3.54 21.34 -17.81
CA GLN A 14 4.78 20.98 -17.13
C GLN A 14 4.71 21.38 -15.65
N GLY A 15 4.57 20.39 -14.77
CA GLY A 15 4.39 20.57 -13.33
C GLY A 15 3.43 19.58 -12.67
N SER A 16 2.62 18.83 -13.43
CA SER A 16 1.71 17.81 -12.87
C SER A 16 2.39 16.44 -12.77
N CYS A 17 2.45 15.87 -11.57
CA CYS A 17 2.82 14.47 -11.37
C CYS A 17 1.88 13.56 -12.17
N ILE A 18 2.43 12.57 -12.89
CA ILE A 18 1.77 11.60 -13.81
C ILE A 18 0.69 10.71 -13.12
N CYS A 19 0.35 11.01 -11.86
CA CYS A 19 -0.52 10.24 -10.98
C CYS A 19 -2.03 10.32 -11.30
N ALA A 20 -2.45 11.03 -12.34
CA ALA A 20 -3.88 11.32 -12.55
C ALA A 20 -4.70 10.21 -13.23
N TYR A 21 -4.09 9.11 -13.73
CA TYR A 21 -4.73 8.30 -14.79
C TYR A 21 -5.22 6.87 -14.46
N TYR A 22 -5.13 6.36 -13.22
CA TYR A 22 -5.73 5.04 -12.88
C TYR A 22 -6.67 5.12 -11.68
N ARG A 23 -7.97 4.91 -11.97
CA ARG A 23 -9.11 5.17 -11.08
C ARG A 23 -9.84 3.87 -10.74
N VAL A 24 -9.64 3.37 -9.52
CA VAL A 24 -10.58 2.49 -8.80
C VAL A 24 -10.68 3.05 -7.37
N GLY A 25 -11.85 3.56 -6.96
CA GLY A 25 -12.07 4.00 -5.58
C GLY A 25 -11.52 5.38 -5.17
N GLY A 26 -11.27 6.29 -6.12
CA GLY A 26 -11.16 7.73 -5.83
C GLY A 26 -9.78 8.29 -5.46
N HIS A 27 -8.71 7.51 -5.28
CA HIS A 27 -7.39 8.06 -4.98
C HIS A 27 -6.24 7.25 -5.60
N THR A 28 -5.31 7.93 -6.27
CA THR A 28 -4.11 7.30 -6.83
C THR A 28 -3.02 7.21 -5.76
N MET A 29 -2.72 5.99 -5.32
CA MET A 29 -1.63 5.68 -4.39
C MET A 29 -0.25 5.89 -5.08
N ALA A 30 0.14 7.14 -5.33
CA ALA A 30 1.43 7.46 -5.95
C ALA A 30 2.62 6.89 -5.14
N HIS A 31 2.46 6.77 -3.83
CA HIS A 31 3.51 6.34 -2.91
C HIS A 31 3.72 4.82 -2.92
N THR A 32 2.68 4.01 -3.15
CA THR A 32 2.86 2.54 -3.26
C THR A 32 3.55 2.12 -4.56
N ILE A 33 3.56 2.98 -5.60
CA ILE A 33 4.25 2.70 -6.87
C ILE A 33 5.78 2.82 -6.70
N ARG A 34 6.28 3.78 -5.91
CA ARG A 34 7.73 3.98 -5.68
C ARG A 34 8.37 2.79 -4.94
N ASN A 35 7.65 2.19 -4.00
CA ASN A 35 8.11 1.05 -3.21
C ASN A 35 7.39 -0.26 -3.58
N GLN A 36 6.78 -0.34 -4.77
CA GLN A 36 5.87 -1.42 -5.14
C GLN A 36 6.50 -2.81 -5.00
N ALA A 37 7.73 -2.98 -5.48
CA ALA A 37 8.44 -4.25 -5.39
C ALA A 37 8.66 -4.72 -3.94
N LYS A 38 8.98 -3.78 -3.03
CA LYS A 38 9.18 -4.05 -1.60
C LYS A 38 7.88 -4.45 -0.92
N LEU A 39 6.79 -3.73 -1.20
CA LEU A 39 5.46 -4.03 -0.67
C LEU A 39 4.95 -5.38 -1.18
N ILE A 40 5.11 -5.67 -2.48
CA ILE A 40 4.78 -6.97 -3.07
C ILE A 40 5.59 -8.09 -2.41
N ALA A 41 6.88 -7.88 -2.16
CA ALA A 41 7.71 -8.87 -1.47
C ALA A 41 7.22 -9.17 -0.05
N ARG A 42 6.76 -8.16 0.69
CA ARG A 42 6.12 -8.36 2.01
C ARG A 42 4.83 -9.18 1.91
N VAL A 43 3.95 -8.83 0.97
CA VAL A 43 2.70 -9.56 0.74
C VAL A 43 2.96 -11.02 0.34
N ARG A 44 3.99 -11.27 -0.47
CA ARG A 44 4.43 -12.65 -0.81
C ARG A 44 4.87 -13.44 0.42
N ARG A 45 5.61 -12.82 1.35
CA ARG A 45 5.98 -13.47 2.62
C ARG A 45 4.76 -13.77 3.49
N LEU A 46 3.82 -12.83 3.62
CA LEU A 46 2.57 -13.03 4.36
C LEU A 46 1.78 -14.21 3.81
N ARG A 47 1.65 -14.34 2.49
CA ARG A 47 1.03 -15.52 1.85
C ARG A 47 1.71 -16.82 2.27
N GLY A 48 3.05 -16.88 2.22
CA GLY A 48 3.78 -18.08 2.67
C GLY A 48 3.55 -18.41 4.14
N GLN A 49 3.34 -17.40 5.00
CA GLN A 49 2.96 -17.62 6.40
C GLN A 49 1.52 -18.15 6.55
N MET A 50 0.59 -17.69 5.72
CA MET A 50 -0.79 -18.23 5.70
C MET A 50 -0.80 -19.70 5.26
N GLU A 51 -0.06 -20.04 4.20
CA GLU A 51 0.11 -21.43 3.76
C GLU A 51 0.80 -22.29 4.83
N ALA A 52 1.68 -21.71 5.65
CA ALA A 52 2.30 -22.43 6.76
C ALA A 52 1.30 -22.78 7.88
N ILE A 53 0.31 -21.91 8.13
CA ILE A 53 -0.78 -22.18 9.07
C ILE A 53 -1.65 -23.32 8.53
N GLU A 54 -2.04 -23.26 7.26
CA GLU A 54 -2.83 -24.31 6.59
C GLU A 54 -2.14 -25.67 6.70
N ARG A 55 -0.86 -25.77 6.29
CA ARG A 55 -0.08 -27.01 6.43
C ARG A 55 0.06 -27.48 7.87
N ALA A 56 0.16 -26.57 8.84
CA ALA A 56 0.26 -26.93 10.25
C ALA A 56 -1.05 -27.52 10.79
N LEU A 57 -2.20 -27.04 10.29
CA LEU A 57 -3.52 -27.59 10.62
C LEU A 57 -3.73 -28.96 9.97
N GLU A 58 -3.39 -29.10 8.69
CA GLU A 58 -3.47 -30.39 7.96
C GLU A 58 -2.58 -31.47 8.58
N ALA A 59 -1.41 -31.07 9.11
CA ALA A 59 -0.48 -31.96 9.79
C ALA A 59 -0.79 -32.16 11.29
N GLU A 60 -1.94 -31.68 11.78
CA GLU A 60 -2.38 -31.80 13.17
C GLU A 60 -1.32 -31.38 14.20
N ARG A 61 -0.59 -30.29 13.92
CA ARG A 61 0.44 -29.77 14.81
C ARG A 61 -0.16 -29.27 16.13
N SER A 62 0.71 -29.12 17.14
CA SER A 62 0.31 -28.64 18.46
C SER A 62 -0.35 -27.25 18.39
N CYS A 63 -1.32 -27.01 19.28
CA CYS A 63 -1.95 -25.69 19.40
C CYS A 63 -0.92 -24.57 19.64
N GLY A 64 0.15 -24.84 20.39
CA GLY A 64 1.24 -23.88 20.61
C GLY A 64 1.95 -23.47 19.32
N ASP A 65 2.22 -24.44 18.44
CA ASP A 65 2.84 -24.17 17.14
C ASP A 65 1.95 -23.30 16.24
N ILE A 66 0.64 -23.62 16.20
CA ILE A 66 -0.33 -22.86 15.42
C ILE A 66 -0.45 -21.44 15.97
N LEU A 67 -0.54 -21.27 17.29
CA LEU A 67 -0.57 -19.95 17.94
C LEU A 67 0.67 -19.11 17.62
N ASN A 68 1.85 -19.73 17.58
CA ASN A 68 3.09 -19.06 17.21
C ASN A 68 3.07 -18.59 15.74
N LEU A 69 2.56 -19.41 14.83
CA LEU A 69 2.42 -19.03 13.41
C LEU A 69 1.43 -17.87 13.24
N VAL A 70 0.27 -17.92 13.90
CA VAL A 70 -0.73 -16.83 13.87
C VAL A 70 -0.16 -15.55 14.48
N ALA A 71 0.59 -15.64 15.58
CA ALA A 71 1.26 -14.48 16.18
C ALA A 71 2.30 -13.86 15.22
N SER A 72 3.04 -14.71 14.49
CA SER A 72 3.99 -14.27 13.46
C SER A 72 3.30 -13.53 12.30
N VAL A 73 2.17 -14.05 11.81
CA VAL A 73 1.36 -13.37 10.78
C VAL A 73 0.86 -12.01 11.30
N ARG A 74 0.33 -11.97 12.52
CA ARG A 74 -0.16 -10.73 13.13
C ARG A 74 0.93 -9.66 13.17
N GLY A 75 2.14 -10.01 13.62
CA GLY A 75 3.28 -9.09 13.64
C GLY A 75 3.70 -8.62 12.25
N ALA A 76 3.71 -9.52 11.26
CA ALA A 76 4.03 -9.17 9.88
C ALA A 76 3.00 -8.20 9.24
N VAL A 77 1.70 -8.40 9.52
CA VAL A 77 0.63 -7.49 9.10
C VAL A 77 0.79 -6.12 9.76
N GLN A 78 1.00 -6.08 11.07
CA GLN A 78 1.22 -4.82 11.80
C GLN A 78 2.42 -4.04 11.23
N GLY A 79 3.53 -4.72 10.96
CA GLY A 79 4.70 -4.09 10.37
C GLY A 79 4.45 -3.54 8.95
N LEU A 80 3.62 -4.22 8.14
CA LEU A 80 3.22 -3.71 6.83
C LEU A 80 2.30 -2.48 6.97
N THR A 81 1.35 -2.49 7.91
CA THR A 81 0.46 -1.36 8.15
C THR A 81 1.22 -0.10 8.57
N LEU A 82 2.18 -0.22 9.48
CA LEU A 82 3.00 0.91 9.93
C LEU A 82 3.81 1.51 8.78
N GLU A 83 4.40 0.68 7.93
CA GLU A 83 5.15 1.14 6.75
C GLU A 83 4.26 1.92 5.77
N LEU A 84 3.03 1.45 5.52
CA LEU A 84 2.07 2.17 4.67
C LEU A 84 1.60 3.50 5.28
N ILE A 85 1.41 3.54 6.61
CA ILE A 85 1.06 4.77 7.33
C ILE A 85 2.19 5.81 7.21
N GLU A 86 3.44 5.38 7.41
CA GLU A 86 4.62 6.24 7.31
C GLU A 86 4.77 6.81 5.89
N ASP A 87 4.70 5.95 4.87
CA ASP A 87 4.78 6.36 3.47
C ASP A 87 3.67 7.37 3.10
N HIS A 88 2.44 7.16 3.60
CA HIS A 88 1.32 8.09 3.39
C HIS A 88 1.54 9.44 4.07
N LEU A 89 1.98 9.43 5.33
CA LEU A 89 2.29 10.64 6.09
C LEU A 89 3.35 11.49 5.37
N LEU A 90 4.45 10.87 4.93
CA LEU A 90 5.54 11.56 4.25
C LEU A 90 5.12 12.08 2.88
N ALA A 91 4.29 11.33 2.14
CA ALA A 91 3.89 11.73 0.79
C ALA A 91 2.86 12.87 0.79
N HIS A 92 1.89 12.84 1.70
CA HIS A 92 0.69 13.68 1.61
C HIS A 92 0.55 14.69 2.74
N VAL A 93 1.24 14.54 3.87
CA VAL A 93 1.05 15.42 5.04
C VAL A 93 2.32 16.22 5.36
N ALA A 94 3.44 15.53 5.58
CA ALA A 94 4.67 16.14 6.08
C ALA A 94 5.67 16.50 4.96
N GLY A 95 5.52 15.94 3.76
CA GLY A 95 6.48 16.12 2.67
C GLY A 95 6.45 17.52 2.02
N PRO A 96 7.54 17.92 1.33
CA PRO A 96 7.60 19.17 0.56
C PRO A 96 6.54 19.23 -0.56
N SER A 97 6.10 18.07 -1.04
CA SER A 97 5.06 17.89 -2.06
C SER A 97 3.63 17.93 -1.51
N ALA A 98 3.43 18.06 -0.19
CA ALA A 98 2.11 17.98 0.43
C ALA A 98 1.18 19.14 0.03
N GLY A 99 1.74 20.29 -0.40
CA GLY A 99 1.01 21.38 -1.06
C GLY A 99 -0.40 21.65 -0.53
N THR A 100 -1.38 21.68 -1.44
CA THR A 100 -2.82 21.84 -1.14
C THR A 100 -3.50 20.57 -0.63
N ASP A 101 -2.84 19.41 -0.71
CA ASP A 101 -3.42 18.11 -0.37
C ASP A 101 -3.22 17.72 1.10
N ARG A 102 -2.52 18.56 1.88
CA ARG A 102 -2.14 18.28 3.27
C ARG A 102 -3.33 18.00 4.19
N GLU A 103 -4.38 18.83 4.12
CA GLU A 103 -5.57 18.65 4.97
C GLU A 103 -6.32 17.35 4.63
N GLN A 104 -6.42 17.04 3.34
CA GLN A 104 -7.04 15.81 2.86
C GLN A 104 -6.23 14.57 3.28
N GLY A 105 -4.91 14.59 3.07
CA GLY A 105 -4.02 13.50 3.48
C GLY A 105 -4.05 13.25 5.00
N ALA A 106 -4.18 14.31 5.80
CA ALA A 106 -4.32 14.20 7.25
C ALA A 106 -5.66 13.59 7.66
N ALA A 107 -6.76 13.98 7.02
CA ALA A 107 -8.08 13.39 7.26
C ALA A 107 -8.11 11.89 6.93
N GLU A 108 -7.51 11.48 5.81
CA GLU A 108 -7.37 10.08 5.44
C GLU A 108 -6.54 9.28 6.45
N LEU A 109 -5.43 9.87 6.92
CA LEU A 109 -4.59 9.24 7.93
C LEU A 109 -5.36 9.03 9.25
N ILE A 110 -6.12 10.03 9.69
CA ILE A 110 -6.96 9.93 10.90
C ILE A 110 -7.95 8.77 10.77
N GLU A 111 -8.59 8.61 9.61
CA GLU A 111 -9.54 7.51 9.38
C GLU A 111 -8.87 6.13 9.40
N VAL A 112 -7.65 6.01 8.85
CA VAL A 112 -6.89 4.75 8.90
C VAL A 112 -6.45 4.44 10.34
N VAL A 113 -5.92 5.44 11.06
CA VAL A 113 -5.47 5.28 12.46
C VAL A 113 -6.63 4.88 13.37
N ARG A 114 -7.82 5.48 13.19
CA ARG A 114 -9.04 5.09 13.94
C ARG A 114 -9.43 3.63 13.73
N ARG A 115 -9.25 3.09 12.52
CA ARG A 115 -9.50 1.66 12.24
C ARG A 115 -8.42 0.76 12.82
N TYR A 116 -7.18 1.22 12.84
CA TYR A 116 -6.05 0.45 13.35
C TYR A 116 -6.02 0.34 14.88
N LEU A 117 -6.49 1.37 15.59
CA LEU A 117 -6.52 1.41 17.06
C LEU A 117 -7.80 0.82 17.67
N LYS A 118 -8.76 0.37 16.85
CA LYS A 118 -9.90 -0.43 17.31
C LYS A 118 -9.50 -1.89 17.46
#